data_AF-A0A7X9BCI0-F1
#
_entry.id   AF-A0A7X9BCI0-F1
#
_cell.length_a   1.000
_cell.length_b   1.000
_cell.length_c   1.000
_cell.angle_alpha   90.00
_cell.angle_beta   90.00
_cell.angle_gamma   90.00
#
_symmetry.space_group_name_H-M   'P 1'
#
loop_
_entity.id
_entity.type
_entity.pdbx_description
1 polymer ?
#
loop_
_entity_poly.entity_id
_entity_poly.type
_entity_poly.pdbx_seq_one_letter_code
_entity_poly.pdbx_strand_id
1 'polypeptide(L)'
;MKKIWKNNRVLLVLIIILIICFVAIIGVALTFFYSKEVSVYGDRLKNIEKNKIAKADIKKYKETVSSSEHVTRVTWKTRGRLVYINITFDKDITLEDAKKLVTDSLTAISEKITNYYDFEFILGSDNFNIIGGKNITIDYISWNNNTEVIKEDETNEKP
;
A
#
# COMPACT_ATOMS: atom_id res chain seq x y z
N MET A 1 -43.68 -10.50 -48.87
CA MET A 1 -43.13 -11.28 -47.72
C MET A 1 -43.34 -12.80 -47.82
N LYS A 2 -44.54 -13.33 -48.09
CA LYS A 2 -44.79 -14.79 -48.16
C LYS A 2 -43.99 -15.56 -49.23
N LYS A 3 -43.58 -14.91 -50.33
CA LYS A 3 -42.86 -15.56 -51.46
C LYS A 3 -41.37 -15.81 -51.16
N ILE A 4 -40.74 -14.96 -50.35
CA ILE A 4 -39.32 -15.07 -49.95
C ILE A 4 -39.13 -16.20 -48.92
N TRP A 5 -40.10 -16.36 -48.01
CA TRP A 5 -40.13 -17.43 -47.00
C TRP A 5 -40.25 -18.85 -47.56
N LYS A 6 -40.87 -19.02 -48.73
CA LYS A 6 -41.17 -20.35 -49.27
C LYS A 6 -40.01 -20.92 -50.10
N ASN A 7 -39.23 -20.06 -50.75
CA ASN A 7 -38.14 -20.47 -51.64
C ASN A 7 -36.80 -20.65 -50.92
N ASN A 8 -36.56 -19.88 -49.85
CA ASN A 8 -35.27 -19.84 -49.14
C ASN A 8 -35.41 -20.32 -47.69
N ARG A 9 -36.21 -21.37 -47.44
CA ARG A 9 -36.46 -21.93 -46.10
C ARG A 9 -35.18 -22.22 -45.33
N VAL A 10 -34.16 -22.78 -46.00
CA VAL A 10 -32.85 -23.09 -45.41
C VAL A 10 -32.12 -21.83 -44.94
N LEU A 11 -32.13 -20.77 -45.76
CA LEU A 11 -31.49 -19.50 -45.44
C LEU A 11 -32.16 -18.81 -44.23
N LEU A 12 -33.48 -18.97 -44.13
CA LEU A 12 -34.26 -18.42 -43.01
C LEU A 12 -33.92 -19.14 -41.69
N VAL A 13 -33.80 -20.46 -41.71
CA VAL A 13 -33.35 -21.26 -40.55
C VAL A 13 -31.93 -20.85 -40.13
N LEU A 14 -31.02 -20.65 -41.09
CA LEU A 14 -29.65 -20.21 -40.82
C LEU A 14 -29.61 -18.82 -40.14
N ILE A 15 -30.43 -17.87 -40.60
CA ILE A 15 -30.53 -16.53 -40.01
C ILE A 15 -31.04 -16.60 -38.57
N ILE A 16 -32.03 -17.46 -38.30
CA ILE A 16 -32.56 -17.65 -36.94
C ILE A 16 -31.47 -18.21 -36.01
N ILE A 17 -30.72 -19.21 -36.46
CA ILE A 17 -29.60 -19.79 -35.70
C ILE A 17 -28.53 -18.72 -35.42
N LEU A 18 -28.21 -17.88 -36.41
CA LEU A 18 -27.23 -16.81 -36.27
C LEU A 18 -27.66 -15.75 -35.24
N ILE A 19 -28.94 -15.37 -35.24
CA ILE A 19 -29.52 -14.46 -34.25
C ILE A 19 -29.42 -15.06 -32.84
N ILE A 20 -29.73 -16.34 -32.67
CA ILE A 20 -29.63 -17.03 -31.37
C ILE A 20 -28.19 -17.01 -30.85
N CYS A 21 -27.22 -17.34 -31.71
CA CYS A 21 -25.79 -17.27 -31.34
C CYS A 21 -25.37 -15.84 -30.96
N PHE A 22 -25.83 -14.83 -31.69
CA PHE A 22 -25.53 -13.43 -31.40
C PHE A 22 -26.08 -12.99 -30.04
N VAL A 23 -27.31 -13.38 -29.71
CA VAL A 23 -27.92 -13.11 -28.40
C VAL A 23 -27.15 -13.81 -27.27
N ALA A 24 -26.71 -15.06 -27.48
CA ALA A 24 -25.89 -15.78 -26.49
C ALA A 24 -24.53 -15.09 -26.25
N ILE A 25 -23.86 -14.64 -27.32
CA ILE A 25 -22.60 -13.89 -27.21
C ILE A 25 -22.81 -12.58 -26.47
N ILE A 26 -23.88 -11.84 -26.78
CA ILE A 26 -24.22 -10.60 -26.06
C ILE A 26 -24.49 -10.90 -24.58
N GLY A 27 -25.23 -11.96 -24.25
CA GLY A 27 -25.49 -12.34 -22.86
C GLY A 27 -24.21 -12.57 -22.06
N VAL A 28 -23.23 -13.28 -22.63
CA VAL A 28 -21.92 -13.51 -21.99
C VAL A 28 -21.06 -12.24 -21.99
N ALA A 29 -21.10 -11.42 -23.04
CA ALA A 29 -20.36 -10.17 -23.07
C ALA A 29 -20.87 -9.21 -21.98
N LEU A 30 -22.18 -9.12 -21.79
CA LEU A 30 -22.78 -8.30 -20.74
C LEU A 30 -22.38 -8.79 -19.34
N THR A 31 -22.23 -10.10 -19.08
CA THR A 31 -21.71 -10.54 -17.77
C THR A 31 -20.25 -10.15 -17.55
N PHE A 32 -19.43 -10.09 -18.60
CA PHE A 32 -18.06 -9.57 -18.53
C PHE A 32 -18.02 -8.07 -18.25
N PHE A 33 -18.90 -7.27 -18.87
CA PHE A 33 -18.96 -5.81 -18.68
C PHE A 33 -19.70 -5.38 -17.40
N TYR A 34 -20.68 -6.15 -16.94
CA TYR A 34 -21.40 -5.90 -15.67
C TYR A 34 -20.78 -6.59 -14.46
N SER A 35 -19.64 -7.25 -14.63
CA SER A 35 -18.82 -7.66 -13.49
C SER A 35 -18.47 -6.39 -12.72
N LYS A 36 -19.12 -6.19 -11.55
CA LYS A 36 -18.93 -5.02 -10.72
C LYS A 36 -17.43 -4.88 -10.51
N GLU A 37 -16.84 -3.79 -11.02
CA GLU A 37 -15.51 -3.37 -10.64
C GLU A 37 -15.53 -3.13 -9.12
N VAL A 38 -15.33 -4.18 -8.34
CA VAL A 38 -14.74 -4.04 -7.02
C VAL A 38 -13.32 -3.58 -7.33
N SER A 39 -13.14 -2.26 -7.35
CA SER A 39 -11.82 -1.68 -7.49
C SER A 39 -10.92 -2.42 -6.50
N VAL A 40 -9.79 -2.94 -6.98
CA VAL A 40 -8.81 -3.66 -6.14
C VAL A 40 -8.41 -2.80 -4.93
N TYR A 41 -8.54 -1.47 -5.06
CA TYR A 41 -8.36 -0.50 -3.99
C TYR A 41 -9.49 -0.46 -2.95
N GLY A 42 -10.76 -0.68 -3.34
CA GLY A 42 -11.92 -0.71 -2.44
C GLY A 42 -11.87 -1.86 -1.43
N ASP A 43 -11.44 -3.05 -1.87
CA ASP A 43 -11.24 -4.18 -0.95
C ASP A 43 -10.07 -3.95 0.02
N ARG A 44 -9.06 -3.15 -0.37
CA ARG A 44 -8.01 -2.70 0.55
C ARG A 44 -8.53 -1.71 1.60
N LEU A 45 -9.67 -1.07 1.45
CA LEU A 45 -10.22 -0.18 2.49
C LEU A 45 -11.34 -0.85 3.31
N LYS A 46 -11.61 -2.12 3.04
CA LYS A 46 -12.61 -2.91 3.75
C LYS A 46 -12.34 -2.91 5.25
N ASN A 47 -13.33 -2.51 6.03
CA ASN A 47 -13.27 -2.38 7.49
C ASN A 47 -12.33 -1.30 8.04
N ILE A 48 -11.89 -0.30 7.25
CA ILE A 48 -11.00 0.76 7.75
C ILE A 48 -11.63 1.55 8.88
N GLU A 49 -12.94 1.82 8.80
CA GLU A 49 -13.72 2.50 9.84
C GLU A 49 -13.69 1.76 11.19
N LYS A 50 -13.71 0.42 11.17
CA LYS A 50 -13.68 -0.43 12.39
C LYS A 50 -12.28 -0.58 12.99
N ASN A 51 -11.26 -0.31 12.18
CA ASN A 51 -9.85 -0.46 12.53
C ASN A 51 -9.10 0.87 12.52
N LYS A 52 -9.81 2.00 12.65
CA LYS A 52 -9.18 3.31 12.77
C LYS A 52 -8.22 3.32 13.95
N ILE A 53 -7.02 3.81 13.70
CA ILE A 53 -5.98 4.00 14.72
C ILE A 53 -6.39 5.19 15.58
N ALA A 54 -6.50 5.01 16.89
CA ALA A 54 -6.87 6.10 17.77
C ALA A 54 -5.73 7.12 17.84
N LYS A 55 -6.07 8.41 17.95
CA LYS A 55 -5.06 9.47 18.13
C LYS A 55 -4.20 9.25 19.39
N ALA A 56 -4.78 8.64 20.42
CA ALA A 56 -4.07 8.27 21.64
C ALA A 56 -2.98 7.23 21.39
N ASP A 57 -3.24 6.20 20.57
CA ASP A 57 -2.25 5.18 20.21
C ASP A 57 -1.09 5.79 19.44
N ILE A 58 -1.40 6.69 18.49
CA ILE A 58 -0.39 7.44 17.73
C ILE A 58 0.48 8.27 18.66
N LYS A 59 -0.14 8.98 19.62
CA LYS A 59 0.57 9.81 20.59
C LYS A 59 1.47 8.96 21.48
N LYS A 60 0.95 7.86 22.04
CA LYS A 60 1.70 6.92 22.87
C LYS A 60 2.91 6.39 22.12
N TYR A 61 2.74 5.92 20.89
CA TYR A 61 3.86 5.44 20.07
C TYR A 61 4.93 6.52 19.88
N LYS A 62 4.52 7.74 19.51
CA LYS A 62 5.46 8.85 19.34
C LYS A 62 6.23 9.15 20.62
N GLU A 63 5.55 9.18 21.77
CA GLU A 63 6.18 9.40 23.07
C GLU A 63 7.20 8.30 23.40
N THR A 64 6.86 7.02 23.16
CA THR A 64 7.78 5.89 23.34
C THR A 64 9.03 6.00 22.47
N VAL A 65 8.90 6.40 21.21
CA VAL A 65 10.06 6.54 20.32
C VAL A 65 10.87 7.78 20.67
N SER A 66 10.20 8.90 20.95
CA SER A 66 10.84 10.17 21.31
C SER A 66 11.49 10.17 22.70
N SER A 67 11.25 9.18 23.56
CA SER A 67 11.99 9.05 24.81
C SER A 67 13.43 8.55 24.63
N SER A 68 13.80 8.10 23.43
CA SER A 68 15.19 7.81 23.09
C SER A 68 15.96 9.11 22.89
N GLU A 69 17.15 9.21 23.48
CA GLU A 69 18.00 10.40 23.49
C GLU A 69 18.32 10.93 22.07
N HIS A 70 18.49 10.02 21.12
CA HIS A 70 18.92 10.37 19.76
C HIS A 70 17.80 10.74 18.79
N VAL A 71 16.54 10.67 19.24
CA VAL A 71 15.39 10.93 18.36
C VAL A 71 15.06 12.42 18.38
N THR A 72 15.25 13.08 17.24
CA THR A 72 14.96 14.51 17.11
C THR A 72 13.53 14.78 16.66
N ARG A 73 12.93 13.88 15.87
CA ARG A 73 11.56 14.05 15.35
C ARG A 73 10.90 12.74 15.00
N VAL A 74 9.61 12.60 15.34
CA VAL A 74 8.77 11.47 14.93
C VAL A 74 7.48 11.97 14.26
N THR A 75 7.27 11.57 13.01
CA THR A 75 6.04 11.85 12.26
C THR A 75 5.29 10.57 12.00
N TRP A 76 3.96 10.64 12.09
CA TRP A 76 3.07 9.52 11.81
C TRP A 76 2.00 9.99 10.82
N LYS A 77 1.83 9.27 9.73
CA LYS A 77 0.82 9.55 8.72
C LYS A 77 0.16 8.27 8.24
N THR A 78 -1.15 8.19 8.40
CA THR A 78 -1.94 7.05 7.90
C THR A 78 -2.58 7.41 6.56
N ARG A 79 -2.42 6.55 5.55
CA ARG A 79 -3.07 6.65 4.23
C ARG A 79 -3.67 5.30 3.86
N GLY A 80 -4.99 5.18 3.91
CA GLY A 80 -5.66 3.89 3.72
C GLY A 80 -5.17 2.88 4.76
N ARG A 81 -4.72 1.70 4.31
CA ARG A 81 -4.11 0.65 5.17
C ARG A 81 -2.60 0.74 5.31
N LEU A 82 -1.97 1.82 4.87
CA LEU A 82 -0.54 2.04 5.02
C LEU A 82 -0.27 3.14 6.04
N VAL A 83 0.67 2.87 6.95
CA VAL A 83 1.15 3.81 7.96
C VAL A 83 2.59 4.18 7.65
N TYR A 84 2.84 5.47 7.47
CA TYR A 84 4.17 6.04 7.32
C TYR A 84 4.66 6.58 8.65
N ILE A 85 5.81 6.12 9.09
CA ILE A 85 6.47 6.55 10.32
C ILE A 85 7.84 7.09 9.93
N ASN A 86 8.00 8.41 10.01
CA ASN A 86 9.27 9.06 9.70
C ASN A 86 9.95 9.43 11.01
N ILE A 87 11.16 8.92 11.20
CA ILE A 87 11.96 9.19 12.40
C ILE A 87 13.25 9.86 11.95
N THR A 88 13.49 11.05 12.46
CA THR A 88 14.74 11.77 12.29
C THR A 88 15.56 11.57 13.56
N PHE A 89 16.81 11.18 13.38
CA PHE A 89 17.79 11.01 14.45
C PHE A 89 18.86 12.09 14.39
N ASP A 90 19.60 12.26 15.47
CA ASP A 90 20.85 13.00 15.44
C ASP A 90 21.96 12.21 14.70
N LYS A 91 23.14 12.82 14.62
CA LYS A 91 24.33 12.25 13.96
C LYS A 91 25.04 11.18 14.79
N ASP A 92 24.71 11.03 16.08
CA ASP A 92 25.45 10.22 17.03
C ASP A 92 24.90 8.78 17.09
N ILE A 93 23.66 8.55 16.64
CA ILE A 93 23.10 7.19 16.52
C ILE A 93 23.73 6.38 15.38
N THR A 94 23.94 5.09 15.61
CA THR A 94 24.31 4.15 14.55
C THR A 94 23.08 3.66 13.78
N LEU A 95 23.28 3.23 12.53
CA LEU A 95 22.19 2.64 11.72
C LEU A 95 21.58 1.41 12.41
N GLU A 96 22.39 0.58 13.05
CA GLU A 96 21.91 -0.64 13.69
C GLU A 96 21.09 -0.34 14.95
N ASP A 97 21.54 0.62 15.77
CA ASP A 97 20.78 1.07 16.94
C ASP A 97 19.46 1.73 16.53
N ALA A 98 19.46 2.51 15.44
CA ALA A 98 18.24 3.10 14.88
C ALA A 98 17.24 2.00 14.44
N LYS A 99 17.71 0.99 13.69
CA LYS A 99 16.87 -0.15 13.27
C LYS A 99 16.33 -0.92 14.47
N LYS A 100 17.17 -1.15 15.49
CA LYS A 100 16.80 -1.86 16.71
C LYS A 100 15.73 -1.09 17.49
N LEU A 101 15.93 0.21 17.71
CA LEU A 101 14.94 1.07 18.39
C LEU A 101 13.57 0.97 17.71
N VAL A 102 13.54 1.06 16.39
CA VAL A 102 12.29 1.01 15.62
C VAL A 102 11.65 -0.36 15.68
N THR A 103 12.44 -1.42 15.58
CA THR A 103 11.96 -2.80 15.74
C THR A 103 11.35 -3.01 17.12
N ASP A 104 12.02 -2.57 18.18
CA ASP A 104 11.53 -2.67 19.56
C ASP A 104 10.25 -1.83 19.77
N SER A 105 10.17 -0.67 19.11
CA SER A 105 9.00 0.23 19.20
C SER A 105 7.70 -0.37 18.64
N LEU A 106 7.78 -1.39 17.77
CA LEU A 106 6.60 -2.09 17.26
C LEU A 106 5.74 -2.69 18.38
N THR A 107 6.37 -3.10 19.49
CA THR A 107 5.68 -3.63 20.68
C THR A 107 4.73 -2.62 21.33
N ALA A 108 4.92 -1.32 21.10
CA ALA A 108 4.02 -0.28 21.56
C ALA A 108 2.74 -0.18 20.73
N ILE A 109 2.70 -0.81 19.55
CA ILE A 109 1.54 -0.87 18.66
C ILE A 109 0.78 -2.17 18.92
N SER A 110 -0.53 -2.09 19.10
CA SER A 110 -1.34 -3.29 19.33
C SER A 110 -1.35 -4.25 18.14
N GLU A 111 -1.43 -5.55 18.42
CA GLU A 111 -1.52 -6.61 17.39
C GLU A 111 -2.69 -6.40 16.42
N LYS A 112 -3.82 -5.89 16.92
CA LYS A 112 -4.97 -5.54 16.06
C LYS A 112 -4.57 -4.58 14.95
N ILE A 113 -3.73 -3.60 15.24
CA ILE A 113 -3.28 -2.60 14.27
C ILE A 113 -2.18 -3.21 13.39
N THR A 114 -1.20 -3.91 13.95
CA THR A 114 -0.10 -4.50 13.17
C THR A 114 -0.55 -5.61 12.22
N ASN A 115 -1.66 -6.29 12.53
CA ASN A 115 -2.28 -7.31 11.69
C ASN A 115 -3.30 -6.73 10.69
N TYR A 116 -3.57 -5.42 10.74
CA TYR A 116 -4.48 -4.76 9.79
C TYR A 116 -3.77 -3.78 8.87
N TYR A 117 -2.74 -3.08 9.33
CA TYR A 117 -1.99 -2.08 8.55
C TYR A 117 -0.63 -2.60 8.11
N ASP A 118 -0.21 -2.17 6.93
CA ASP A 118 1.19 -2.20 6.53
C ASP A 118 1.91 -0.97 7.11
N PHE A 119 3.19 -1.12 7.42
CA PHE A 119 4.02 -0.04 7.96
C PHE A 119 5.22 0.21 7.07
N GLU A 120 5.49 1.49 6.83
CA GLU A 120 6.71 1.98 6.19
C GLU A 120 7.41 2.92 7.17
N PHE A 121 8.64 2.56 7.52
CA PHE A 121 9.53 3.31 8.38
C PHE A 121 10.55 4.02 7.51
N ILE A 122 10.65 5.34 7.66
CA ILE A 122 11.68 6.14 6.98
C ILE A 122 12.58 6.71 8.07
N LEU A 123 13.81 6.22 8.11
CA LEU A 123 14.81 6.60 9.11
C LEU A 123 15.85 7.49 8.46
N GLY A 124 15.97 8.70 8.97
CA GLY A 124 16.95 9.67 8.48
C GLY A 124 17.85 10.17 9.60
N SER A 125 19.13 10.24 9.31
CA SER A 125 20.15 10.97 10.07
C SER A 125 21.10 11.66 9.08
N ASP A 126 22.11 12.34 9.60
CA ASP A 126 23.17 12.93 8.77
C ASP A 126 24.07 11.86 8.10
N ASN A 127 24.04 10.62 8.60
CA ASN A 127 24.94 9.54 8.17
C ASN A 127 24.23 8.48 7.33
N PHE A 128 22.91 8.32 7.47
CA PHE A 128 22.14 7.31 6.77
C PHE A 128 20.73 7.80 6.41
N ASN A 129 20.20 7.24 5.34
CA ASN A 129 18.79 7.31 5.02
C ASN A 129 18.33 5.92 4.57
N ILE A 130 17.46 5.30 5.36
CA ILE A 130 17.02 3.93 5.13
C ILE A 130 15.50 3.81 5.27
N ILE A 131 14.93 2.93 4.48
CA ILE A 131 13.50 2.63 4.47
C ILE A 131 13.30 1.18 4.89
N GLY A 132 12.37 0.97 5.83
CA GLY A 132 11.96 -0.34 6.32
C GLY A 132 10.48 -0.58 6.08
N GLY A 133 10.12 -1.74 5.53
CA GLY A 133 8.73 -2.17 5.35
C GLY A 133 8.37 -3.31 6.29
N LYS A 134 7.24 -3.21 6.99
CA LYS A 134 6.58 -4.34 7.66
C LYS A 134 5.22 -4.57 7.02
N ASN A 135 5.06 -5.71 6.35
CA ASN A 135 3.77 -6.14 5.84
C ASN A 135 2.97 -6.88 6.94
N ILE A 136 1.65 -6.91 6.79
CA ILE A 136 0.73 -7.66 7.66
C ILE A 136 1.12 -9.14 7.79
N THR A 137 1.69 -9.76 6.77
CA THR A 137 2.01 -11.20 6.75
C THR A 137 3.35 -11.57 7.39
N ILE A 138 4.20 -10.58 7.70
CA ILE A 138 5.54 -10.80 8.25
C ILE A 138 5.71 -10.07 9.58
N ASP A 139 6.38 -10.71 10.53
CA ASP A 139 6.58 -10.14 11.88
C ASP A 139 7.84 -9.29 12.00
N TYR A 140 8.71 -9.31 10.99
CA TYR A 140 9.94 -8.52 10.96
C TYR A 140 9.86 -7.36 9.95
N ILE A 141 10.70 -6.35 10.16
CA ILE A 141 10.89 -5.24 9.23
C ILE A 141 11.93 -5.65 8.19
N SER A 142 11.57 -5.56 6.91
CA SER A 142 12.51 -5.70 5.79
C SER A 142 13.10 -4.34 5.44
N TRP A 143 14.42 -4.22 5.44
CA TRP A 143 15.14 -2.98 5.17
C TRP A 143 15.67 -2.96 3.74
N ASN A 144 15.67 -1.79 3.09
CA ASN A 144 16.37 -1.62 1.81
C ASN A 144 17.89 -1.57 1.99
N ASN A 145 18.63 -1.69 0.89
CA ASN A 145 20.08 -1.46 0.91
C ASN A 145 20.35 0.01 1.24
N ASN A 146 21.22 0.23 2.24
CA ASN A 146 21.61 1.55 2.70
C ASN A 146 22.20 2.35 1.52
N THR A 147 21.67 3.55 1.28
CA THR A 147 22.34 4.52 0.43
C THR A 147 23.09 5.44 1.37
N GLU A 148 24.42 5.40 1.37
CA GLU A 148 25.22 6.36 2.13
C GLU A 148 24.84 7.78 1.69
N VAL A 149 24.65 8.67 2.65
CA VAL A 149 24.38 10.08 2.37
C VAL A 149 25.70 10.71 1.92
N ILE A 150 25.91 10.79 0.61
CA ILE A 150 27.04 11.52 0.04
C ILE A 150 26.83 13.00 0.37
N LYS A 151 27.67 13.55 1.26
CA LYS A 151 27.75 14.99 1.47
C LYS A 151 28.45 15.56 0.25
N GLU A 152 27.77 16.40 -0.53
CA GLU A 152 28.44 17.23 -1.52
C GLU A 152 29.34 18.20 -0.75
N ASP A 153 30.64 17.89 -0.69
CA ASP A 153 31.63 18.81 -0.14
C ASP A 153 31.57 20.10 -0.96
N GLU A 154 31.23 21.21 -0.30
CA GLU A 154 31.37 22.57 -0.80
C GLU A 154 32.86 22.88 -1.03
N THR A 155 33.45 22.31 -2.08
CA THR A 155 34.71 22.77 -2.65
C THR A 155 34.39 23.87 -3.66
N ASN A 156 33.76 24.95 -3.17
CA ASN A 156 33.77 26.20 -3.90
C ASN A 156 35.17 26.81 -3.73
N GLU A 157 36.02 26.54 -4.72
CA GLU A 157 37.19 27.37 -5.01
C GLU A 157 36.83 28.85 -4.87
N LYS A 158 37.61 29.57 -4.06
CA LYS A 158 37.49 31.00 -3.85
C LYS A 158 38.83 31.64 -4.20
N PRO A 159 38.78 32.88 -4.67
CA PRO A 159 38.66 33.30 -6.06
C PRO A 159 39.97 33.24 -6.86
#